data_AF-A0A453IYG8-F1
#
_entry.id   AF-A0A453IYG8-F1
#
_cell.length_a   1.000
_cell.length_b   1.000
_cell.length_c   1.000
_cell.angle_alpha   90.00
_cell.angle_beta   90.00
_cell.angle_gamma   90.00
#
_symmetry.space_group_name_H-M   'P 1'
#
loop_
_entity.id
_entity.type
_entity.pdbx_description
1 polymer ?
#
loop_
_entity_poly.entity_id
_entity_poly.type
_entity_poly.pdbx_seq_one_letter_code
_entity_poly.pdbx_strand_id
1 'polypeptide(L)' 'QSEVTPIVEGYGGWAFRAEIVPIESAYPGYGELVVLQNTDHINSCKPVNKNDPSYAETLAFLEKSLKSRGKRAEA' A
#
# COMPACT_ATOMS: atom_id res chain seq x y z
N GLN A 1 10.28 22.91 -12.02
CA GLN A 1 10.98 21.94 -12.88
C GLN A 1 10.20 20.64 -12.77
N SER A 2 9.72 20.05 -13.86
CA SER A 2 8.93 18.81 -13.75
C SER A 2 9.86 17.69 -13.29
N GLU A 3 9.66 17.27 -12.04
CA GLU A 3 10.38 16.22 -11.34
C GLU A 3 9.94 14.86 -11.87
N VAL A 4 10.37 14.54 -13.08
CA VAL A 4 10.01 13.28 -13.72
C VAL A 4 11.13 12.29 -13.44
N THR A 5 10.80 11.28 -12.63
CA THR A 5 11.67 10.14 -12.29
C THR A 5 12.30 9.49 -13.53
N PRO A 6 13.62 9.19 -13.50
CA PRO A 6 14.29 8.47 -14.57
C PRO A 6 13.68 7.09 -14.81
N ILE A 7 13.73 6.65 -16.07
CA ILE A 7 13.23 5.35 -16.51
C ILE A 7 14.35 4.32 -16.29
N VAL A 8 14.06 3.23 -15.57
CA VAL A 8 15.01 2.12 -15.38
C VAL A 8 14.88 1.15 -16.55
N GLU A 9 15.91 1.05 -17.39
CA GLU A 9 15.97 0.10 -18.51
C GLU A 9 16.26 -1.33 -18.02
N GLY A 10 15.42 -2.29 -18.39
CA GLY A 10 15.67 -3.71 -18.24
C GLY A 10 16.24 -4.34 -19.52
N TYR A 11 17.03 -5.41 -19.38
CA TYR A 11 17.54 -6.19 -20.52
C TYR A 11 16.37 -6.71 -21.37
N GLY A 12 16.28 -6.23 -22.62
CA GLY A 12 15.20 -6.60 -23.56
C GLY A 12 14.33 -5.44 -24.06
N GLY A 13 14.68 -4.18 -23.80
CA GLY A 13 13.98 -3.01 -24.36
C GLY A 13 12.71 -2.60 -23.61
N TRP A 14 12.48 -3.16 -22.43
CA TRP A 14 11.40 -2.77 -21.53
C TRP A 14 11.98 -1.92 -20.42
N ALA A 15 11.32 -0.81 -20.11
CA ALA A 15 11.83 0.14 -19.13
C ALA A 15 10.69 0.51 -18.16
N PHE A 16 10.90 0.22 -16.89
CA PHE A 16 9.91 0.50 -15.84
C PHE A 16 10.21 1.87 -15.25
N ARG A 17 9.19 2.72 -15.19
CA ARG A 17 9.28 3.98 -14.45
C ARG A 17 8.95 3.68 -12.99
N ALA A 18 9.99 3.47 -12.18
CA ALA A 18 9.87 3.20 -10.76
C ALA A 18 10.70 4.23 -9.99
N GLU A 19 10.09 4.82 -8.96
CA GLU A 19 10.76 5.67 -7.98
C GLU A 19 10.66 5.02 -6.62
N ILE A 20 11.76 5.02 -5.86
CA ILE A 20 11.68 4.73 -4.43
C ILE A 20 11.36 6.05 -3.74
N VAL A 21 10.12 6.18 -3.26
CA VAL A 21 9.69 7.37 -2.53
C VAL A 21 10.01 7.26 -1.03
N PRO A 22 10.43 8.35 -0.37
CA PRO A 22 10.69 8.36 1.07
C PRO A 22 9.39 8.24 1.87
N ILE A 23 9.44 7.62 3.05
CA ILE A 23 8.26 7.35 3.88
C ILE A 23 7.53 8.62 4.33
N GLU A 24 8.27 9.72 4.46
CA GLU A 24 7.75 11.05 4.81
C GLU A 24 6.74 11.57 3.77
N SER A 25 6.84 11.11 2.52
CA SER A 25 5.90 11.44 1.44
C SER A 25 4.68 10.51 1.38
N ALA A 26 4.70 9.39 2.11
CA ALA A 26 3.68 8.35 1.99
C ALA A 26 2.37 8.68 2.71
N TYR A 27 2.38 9.61 3.67
CA TYR A 27 1.20 9.94 4.48
C TYR A 27 0.34 11.04 3.84
N PRO A 28 -0.91 10.75 3.44
CA PRO A 28 -1.78 11.71 2.75
C PRO A 28 -2.48 12.72 3.69
N GLY A 29 -2.21 12.70 5.00
CA GLY A 29 -2.80 13.62 5.97
C GLY A 29 -4.09 13.16 6.63
N TYR A 30 -4.55 11.94 6.35
CA TYR A 30 -5.73 11.32 6.98
C TYR A 30 -5.57 9.80 7.06
N GLY A 31 -6.36 9.18 7.94
CA GLY A 31 -6.30 7.75 8.20
C GLY A 31 -5.16 7.35 9.13
N GLU A 32 -4.97 6.04 9.29
CA GLU A 32 -3.89 5.46 10.09
C GLU A 32 -2.75 5.03 9.16
N LEU A 33 -1.53 5.52 9.42
CA LEU A 33 -0.34 5.08 8.70
C LEU A 33 0.22 3.82 9.38
N VAL A 34 0.13 2.68 8.71
CA VAL A 34 0.65 1.40 9.19
C VAL A 34 1.94 1.07 8.45
N VAL A 35 3.02 0.85 9.20
CA VAL A 35 4.32 0.45 8.65
C VAL A 35 4.53 -1.03 8.94
N LEU A 36 4.56 -1.84 7.88
CA LEU A 36 4.83 -3.27 8.01
C LEU A 36 6.33 -3.51 7.89
N GLN A 37 6.89 -4.31 8.78
CA GLN A 37 8.31 -4.63 8.74
C GLN A 37 8.66 -5.44 7.48
N ASN A 38 9.80 -5.12 6.87
CA ASN A 38 10.38 -5.84 5.73
C ASN A 38 9.44 -5.97 4.51
N THR A 39 8.54 -5.01 4.32
CA THR A 39 7.70 -4.92 3.11
C THR A 39 8.05 -3.67 2.31
N ASP A 40 7.82 -3.74 1.00
CA ASP A 40 7.84 -2.58 0.11
C ASP A 40 6.42 -2.26 -0.38
N HIS A 41 6.30 -1.21 -1.18
CA HIS A 41 5.02 -0.79 -1.74
C HIS A 41 4.40 -1.85 -2.68
N ILE A 42 5.23 -2.61 -3.41
CA ILE A 42 4.75 -3.63 -4.35
C ILE A 42 4.08 -4.76 -3.58
N ASN A 43 4.76 -5.30 -2.57
CA ASN A 43 4.27 -6.40 -1.75
C ASN A 43 3.12 -5.95 -0.84
N SER A 44 3.11 -4.70 -0.38
CA SER A 44 1.97 -4.14 0.36
C SER A 44 0.72 -4.00 -0.50
N CYS A 45 0.86 -3.53 -1.75
CA CYS A 45 -0.27 -3.34 -2.66
C CYS A 45 -0.74 -4.66 -3.30
N LYS A 46 0.14 -5.65 -3.40
CA LYS A 46 -0.16 -6.98 -3.93
C LYS A 46 0.50 -8.05 -3.06
N PRO A 47 -0.15 -8.43 -1.95
CA PRO A 47 0.38 -9.44 -1.04
C PRO A 47 0.64 -10.74 -1.79
N VAL A 48 1.79 -11.38 -1.54
CA VAL A 48 2.19 -12.60 -2.26
C VAL A 48 1.24 -13.77 -1.93
N ASN A 49 0.75 -13.81 -0.70
CA ASN A 49 -0.22 -14.81 -0.24
C ASN A 49 -0.97 -14.32 1.02
N LYS A 50 -1.92 -15.12 1.50
CA LYS A 50 -2.77 -14.80 2.66
C LYS A 50 -2.03 -14.72 4.01
N ASN A 51 -0.81 -15.23 4.11
CA ASN A 51 -0.01 -15.18 5.33
C ASN A 51 0.85 -13.90 5.37
N ASP A 52 0.79 -13.06 4.34
CA ASP A 52 1.51 -11.80 4.30
C ASP A 52 0.93 -10.81 5.34
N PRO A 53 1.77 -10.09 6.09
CA PRO A 53 1.32 -9.08 7.05
C PRO A 53 0.36 -8.04 6.45
N SER A 54 0.59 -7.64 5.19
CA SER A 54 -0.27 -6.65 4.50
C SER A 54 -1.68 -7.16 4.24
N TYR A 55 -1.81 -8.46 3.95
CA TYR A 55 -3.10 -9.12 3.81
C TYR A 55 -3.87 -9.13 5.14
N ALA A 56 -3.19 -9.51 6.23
CA ALA A 56 -3.79 -9.59 7.55
C ALA A 56 -4.30 -8.22 8.06
N GLU A 57 -3.47 -7.18 7.96
CA GLU A 57 -3.84 -5.81 8.36
C GLU A 57 -5.00 -5.26 7.53
N THR A 58 -4.98 -5.48 6.22
CA THR A 58 -6.07 -5.05 5.32
C THR A 58 -7.38 -5.75 5.66
N LEU A 59 -7.33 -7.06 5.93
CA LEU A 59 -8.52 -7.84 6.30
C LEU A 59 -9.09 -7.36 7.64
N ALA A 60 -8.25 -7.12 8.64
CA ALA A 60 -8.67 -6.60 9.94
C ALA A 60 -9.36 -5.23 9.82
N PHE A 61 -8.80 -4.33 9.01
CA PHE A 61 -9.40 -3.03 8.71
C PHE A 61 -10.78 -3.17 8.05
N LEU A 62 -10.92 -4.05 7.06
CA LEU A 62 -12.19 -4.30 6.36
C LEU A 62 -13.24 -4.87 7.31
N GLU A 63 -12.89 -5.87 8.12
CA GLU A 63 -13.81 -6.43 9.10
C GLU A 63 -14.32 -5.39 10.11
N LYS A 64 -13.41 -4.55 10.64
CA LYS A 64 -13.76 -3.45 11.55
C LYS A 64 -14.71 -2.46 10.88
N SER A 65 -14.42 -2.11 9.63
CA SER A 65 -15.23 -1.19 8.83
C SER A 65 -16.63 -1.75 8.57
N LEU A 66 -16.75 -3.03 8.23
CA LEU A 66 -18.04 -3.68 7.98
C LEU A 66 -18.86 -3.82 9.27
N LYS A 67 -18.23 -4.27 10.37
CA LYS A 67 -18.88 -4.40 11.68
C LYS A 67 -19.40 -3.04 12.18
N SER A 68 -18.62 -1.97 12.01
CA SER A 68 -19.06 -0.62 12.41
C SER A 68 -20.21 -0.07 11.56
N ARG A 69 -20.27 -0.41 10.27
CA ARG A 69 -21.39 -0.04 9.38
C ARG A 69 -22.67 -0.79 9.71
N GLY A 70 -22.61 -2.10 9.98
CA GLY A 70 -23.77 -2.89 10.40
C GLY A 70 -24.46 -2.29 11.62
N LYS A 71 -23.69 -1.95 12.65
CA LYS A 71 -24.20 -1.31 13.88
C LYS A 71 -24.88 0.04 13.66
N ARG A 72 -24.54 0.78 12.59
CA ARG A 72 -25.16 2.07 12.24
C ARG A 72 -26.42 1.90 11.39
N ALA A 73 -26.61 0.75 10.76
CA ALA A 73 -27.84 0.44 10.03
C ALA A 73 -28.92 -0.15 10.96
N GLU A 74 -28.51 -0.71 12.11
CA GLU A 74 -29.38 -1.29 13.13
C GLU A 74 -29.83 -0.29 14.22
N ALA A 75 -29.25 0.92 14.24
CA ALA A 75 -29.53 2.00 15.19
C ALA A 75 -30.33 3.12 14.54
#